data_AF-A0A7V9KFR9-F1
#
_entry.id   AF-A0A7V9KFR9-F1
#
_cell.length_a   1.000
_cell.length_b   1.000
_cell.length_c   1.000
_cell.angle_alpha   90.00
_cell.angle_beta   90.00
_cell.angle_gamma   90.00
#
_symmetry.space_group_name_H-M   'P 1'
#
loop_
_entity.id
_entity.type
_entity.pdbx_description
1 polymer ?
#
loop_
_entity_poly.entity_id
_entity_poly.type
_entity_poly.pdbx_seq_one_letter_code
_entity_poly.pdbx_strand_id
1 'polypeptide(L)' 'MRTKSLPFTRGSDNIFADLGLEDADELLLKSQLARRITKVIRDRGLSRAEAANHFGIDQARISDIMNGRLDRFSLDRL' A
#
# COMPACT_ATOMS: atom_id res chain seq x y z
N MET A 1 25.14 5.61 -31.10
CA MET A 1 24.73 6.39 -29.91
C MET A 1 25.36 5.74 -28.68
N ARG A 2 26.22 6.46 -27.94
CA ARG A 2 26.75 5.98 -26.64
C ARG A 2 25.74 6.33 -25.56
N THR A 3 25.00 5.36 -25.04
CA THR A 3 24.17 5.54 -23.86
C THR A 3 25.10 5.69 -22.65
N LYS A 4 25.16 6.89 -22.08
CA LYS A 4 25.90 7.17 -20.86
C LYS A 4 25.17 6.46 -19.71
N SER A 5 25.77 5.45 -19.10
CA SER A 5 25.20 4.77 -17.93
C SER A 5 25.19 5.75 -16.77
N LEU A 6 24.00 6.06 -16.25
CA LEU A 6 23.86 6.80 -14.99
C LEU A 6 24.21 5.85 -13.83
N PRO A 7 24.90 6.33 -12.78
CA PRO A 7 25.07 5.54 -11.57
C PRO A 7 23.69 5.26 -10.95
N PHE A 8 23.40 4.00 -10.64
CA PHE A 8 22.20 3.57 -9.94
C PHE A 8 22.57 2.57 -8.85
N THR A 9 21.79 2.56 -7.78
CA THR A 9 21.91 1.55 -6.72
C THR A 9 20.75 0.58 -6.87
N ARG A 10 21.06 -0.72 -6.83
CA ARG A 10 20.01 -1.75 -6.80
C ARG A 10 19.40 -1.81 -5.39
N GLY A 11 18.09 -1.62 -5.29
CA GLY A 11 17.35 -1.81 -4.04
C GLY A 11 17.15 -3.27 -3.67
N SER A 12 16.69 -3.50 -2.44
CA SER A 12 16.26 -4.79 -1.92
C SER A 12 14.77 -5.06 -2.22
N ASP A 13 14.22 -6.11 -1.63
CA ASP A 13 12.78 -6.40 -1.70
C ASP A 13 11.95 -5.52 -0.74
N ASN A 14 12.61 -4.77 0.16
CA ASN A 14 11.98 -3.84 1.08
C ASN A 14 12.45 -2.40 0.79
N ILE A 15 11.68 -1.68 -0.01
CA ILE A 15 11.95 -0.27 -0.32
C ILE A 15 11.98 0.62 0.93
N PHE A 16 11.23 0.28 1.98
CA PHE A 16 11.21 1.06 3.21
C PHE A 16 12.53 0.90 3.98
N ALA A 17 13.14 -0.29 3.93
CA ALA A 17 14.46 -0.54 4.50
C ALA A 17 15.55 0.17 3.69
N ASP A 18 15.44 0.14 2.36
CA ASP A 18 16.36 0.87 1.46
C ASP A 18 16.34 2.38 1.72
N LEU A 19 15.20 2.92 2.16
CA LEU A 19 15.02 4.33 2.53
C LEU A 19 15.41 4.64 3.99
N GLY A 20 15.79 3.63 4.78
CA GLY A 20 16.22 3.80 6.17
C GLY A 20 15.10 4.13 7.16
N LEU A 21 13.86 3.70 6.88
CA LEU A 21 12.74 3.88 7.79
C LEU A 21 12.80 2.87 8.94
N GLU A 22 12.53 3.33 10.16
CA GLU A 22 12.63 2.51 11.39
C GLU A 22 11.69 1.30 11.36
N ASP A 23 10.44 1.49 10.94
CA ASP A 23 9.41 0.44 10.89
C ASP A 23 9.29 -0.21 9.49
N ALA A 24 10.41 -0.37 8.79
CA ALA A 24 10.42 -0.79 7.38
C ALA A 24 9.64 -2.08 7.09
N ASP A 25 9.73 -3.09 7.96
CA ASP A 25 9.03 -4.37 7.78
C ASP A 25 7.52 -4.21 7.99
N GLU A 26 7.10 -3.43 8.98
CA GLU A 26 5.67 -3.14 9.20
C GLU A 26 5.07 -2.35 8.04
N LEU A 27 5.80 -1.35 7.52
CA LEU A 27 5.39 -0.57 6.35
C LEU A 27 5.26 -1.46 5.11
N LEU A 28 6.19 -2.40 4.92
CA LEU A 28 6.11 -3.39 3.85
C LEU A 28 4.85 -4.24 3.99
N LEU A 29 4.59 -4.80 5.16
CA LEU A 29 3.41 -5.63 5.41
C LEU A 29 2.10 -4.85 5.20
N LYS A 30 1.99 -3.63 5.75
CA LYS A 30 0.84 -2.75 5.54
C LYS A 30 0.60 -2.46 4.06
N SER A 31 1.65 -2.13 3.31
CA SER A 31 1.53 -1.80 1.89
C SER A 31 1.08 -3.01 1.06
N GLN A 32 1.57 -4.21 1.37
CA GLN A 32 1.17 -5.45 0.71
C GLN A 32 -0.30 -5.78 0.99
N LEU A 33 -0.74 -5.63 2.24
CA LEU A 33 -2.12 -5.87 2.65
C LEU A 33 -3.08 -4.87 1.96
N ALA A 34 -2.78 -3.58 2.04
CA ALA A 34 -3.57 -2.53 1.38
C ALA A 34 -3.67 -2.75 -0.14
N ARG A 35 -2.57 -3.17 -0.77
CA ARG A 35 -2.55 -3.52 -2.20
C ARG A 35 -3.48 -4.69 -2.51
N ARG A 36 -3.51 -5.72 -1.65
CA ARG A 36 -4.39 -6.88 -1.82
C ARG A 36 -5.86 -6.53 -1.64
N ILE A 37 -6.20 -5.74 -0.62
CA ILE A 37 -7.57 -5.22 -0.42
C ILE A 37 -8.01 -4.40 -1.64
N THR A 38 -7.16 -3.46 -2.07
CA THR A 38 -7.44 -2.61 -3.24
C THR A 38 -7.66 -3.44 -4.50
N LYS A 39 -6.86 -4.51 -4.70
CA LYS A 39 -7.04 -5.44 -5.80
C LYS A 39 -8.40 -6.13 -5.74
N VAL A 40 -8.80 -6.66 -4.58
CA VAL A 40 -10.12 -7.32 -4.42
C VAL A 40 -11.28 -6.37 -4.72
N ILE A 41 -11.22 -5.12 -4.22
CA ILE A 41 -12.23 -4.10 -4.50
C ILE A 41 -12.36 -3.85 -6.01
N ARG A 42 -11.23 -3.67 -6.70
CA ARG A 42 -11.18 -3.42 -8.15
C ARG A 42 -11.64 -4.62 -8.97
N ASP A 43 -11.17 -5.82 -8.64
CA ASP A 43 -11.53 -7.06 -9.34
C ASP A 43 -13.04 -7.35 -9.23
N ARG A 44 -13.68 -6.91 -8.13
CA ARG A 44 -15.13 -7.02 -7.93
C ARG A 44 -15.93 -5.85 -8.50
N GLY A 45 -15.27 -4.83 -9.07
CA GLY A 45 -15.93 -3.64 -9.60
C GLY A 45 -16.63 -2.77 -8.55
N LEU A 46 -16.27 -2.91 -7.27
CA LEU A 46 -16.95 -2.19 -6.18
C LEU A 46 -16.52 -0.72 -6.15
N SER A 47 -17.51 0.16 -6.01
CA SER A 47 -17.26 1.53 -5.59
C SER A 47 -16.74 1.57 -4.15
N ARG A 48 -16.15 2.71 -3.76
CA ARG A 48 -15.68 2.90 -2.37
C ARG A 48 -16.81 2.75 -1.35
N ALA A 49 -18.03 3.17 -1.69
CA ALA A 49 -19.19 3.08 -0.80
C ALA A 49 -19.68 1.62 -0.65
N GLU A 50 -19.72 0.87 -1.75
CA GLU A 50 -20.08 -0.56 -1.69
C GLU A 50 -19.03 -1.37 -0.94
N ALA A 51 -17.74 -1.08 -1.16
CA ALA A 51 -16.67 -1.68 -0.38
C ALA A 51 -16.82 -1.35 1.12
N ALA A 52 -17.07 -0.09 1.47
CA ALA A 52 -17.29 0.32 2.86
C ALA A 52 -18.42 -0.47 3.53
N ASN A 53 -19.55 -0.59 2.84
CA ASN A 53 -20.69 -1.40 3.30
C ASN A 53 -20.32 -2.89 3.43
N HIS A 54 -19.58 -3.45 2.47
CA HIS A 54 -19.18 -4.86 2.50
C HIS A 54 -18.17 -5.15 3.63
N PHE A 55 -17.23 -4.24 3.89
CA PHE A 55 -16.22 -4.38 4.93
C PHE A 55 -16.70 -3.93 6.31
N GLY A 56 -17.89 -3.30 6.42
CA GLY A 56 -18.44 -2.81 7.68
C GLY A 56 -17.64 -1.65 8.29
N ILE A 57 -16.97 -0.87 7.44
CA ILE A 57 -16.15 0.29 7.84
C ILE A 57 -16.61 1.53 7.08
N ASP A 58 -16.14 2.71 7.49
CA ASP A 58 -16.49 3.95 6.82
C ASP A 58 -15.80 4.09 5.44
N GLN A 59 -16.44 4.87 4.56
CA GLN A 59 -15.94 5.12 3.21
C GLN A 59 -14.60 5.87 3.18
N ALA A 60 -14.33 6.71 4.19
CA ALA A 60 -13.06 7.45 4.27
C ALA A 60 -11.90 6.48 4.52
N ARG A 61 -12.09 5.48 5.38
CA ARG A 61 -11.13 4.41 5.67
C ARG A 61 -10.84 3.55 4.45
N ILE A 62 -11.86 3.18 3.66
CA ILE A 62 -11.65 2.53 2.35
C ILE A 62 -10.84 3.43 1.42
N SER A 63 -11.14 4.73 1.38
CA SER A 63 -10.40 5.69 0.57
C SER A 63 -8.93 5.77 0.99
N ASP A 64 -8.64 5.78 2.29
CA ASP A 64 -7.27 5.82 2.81
C ASP A 64 -6.48 4.57 2.40
N ILE A 65 -7.06 3.37 2.59
CA ILE A 65 -6.43 2.10 2.18
C ILE A 65 -6.14 2.10 0.67
N MET A 66 -7.12 2.48 -0.16
CA MET A 66 -6.96 2.48 -1.61
C MET A 66 -5.97 3.52 -2.14
N ASN A 67 -5.70 4.57 -1.37
CA ASN A 67 -4.73 5.61 -1.70
C ASN A 67 -3.38 5.40 -1.01
N GLY A 68 -3.21 4.34 -0.22
CA GLY A 68 -1.96 4.06 0.50
C GLY A 68 -1.68 5.00 1.68
N ARG A 69 -2.68 5.71 2.20
CA ARG A 69 -2.56 6.54 3.41
C ARG A 69 -2.66 5.66 4.65
N LEU A 70 -1.59 4.92 4.94
CA LEU A 70 -1.59 3.84 5.94
C LEU A 70 -1.05 4.26 7.31
N ASP A 71 -0.58 5.50 7.46
CA ASP A 71 0.05 6.02 8.69
C ASP A 71 -0.84 5.91 9.93
N ARG A 72 -2.17 5.92 9.73
CA ARG A 72 -3.18 5.86 10.80
C ARG A 72 -3.66 4.45 11.11
N PHE A 73 -3.17 3.44 10.40
CA PHE A 73 -3.57 2.05 10.55
C PHE A 73 -2.47 1.29 11.29
N SER A 74 -2.84 0.52 12.33
CA SER A 74 -1.99 -0.58 12.78
C SER A 74 -2.17 -1.77 11.86
N LEU A 75 -1.20 -2.69 11.85
CA LEU A 75 -1.29 -3.90 11.02
C LEU A 75 -2.57 -4.69 11.30
N ASP A 76 -2.95 -4.83 12.58
CA ASP A 76 -4.17 -5.55 13.01
C ASP A 76 -5.48 -4.83 12.68
N ARG A 77 -5.42 -3.56 12.24
CA ARG A 77 -6.58 -2.71 11.95
C ARG A 77 -6.83 -2.52 10.45
N LEU A 78 -6.10 -3.24 9.60
CA LEU A 78 -6.26 -3.33 8.15
C LEU A 78 -7.04 -4.60 7.77
#